data_AF-A0A662G6T6-F1
#
_entry.id   AF-A0A662G6T6-F1
#
_cell.length_a   1.000
_cell.length_b   1.000
_cell.length_c   1.000
_cell.angle_alpha   90.00
_cell.angle_beta   90.00
_cell.angle_gamma   90.00
#
_symmetry.space_group_name_H-M   'P 1'
#
loop_
_entity.id
_entity.type
_entity.pdbx_description
1 polymer ?
#
loop_
_entity_poly.entity_id
_entity_poly.type
_entity_poly.pdbx_seq_one_letter_code
_entity_poly.pdbx_strand_id
1 'polypeptide(L)'
;MLSPDDLFVVVKAFFEEKGLVRQHLDSYNEFIDHGLQEVIDSIREIEIPSPQGVYKIVFGRVKVDKPRVKDIHVGEKVLYPMEARIRGLTYAAPIRLEMKRVQDGREYEPEEVVIGDIPVMLRSKICLLSSMPEDELIAVGEDPDDPGGYFIINGSERVIVSLEDLAPNRILVDIDTKRAKPAYRAKVLSTTLGFRSRVEMTLKPDGVIYVSMPRVPSEVPFPIVMRALGVEADREIAELVSVDEEIIAELDPSFEACMGIFTVEDAILYIGNRVAHGQTLEYRMSKAEQVL
;
A
#
# COMPACT_ATOMS: atom_id res chain seq x y z
N MET A 1 42.71 -13.17 13.56
CA MET A 1 41.63 -13.58 12.64
C MET A 1 40.66 -14.42 13.44
N LEU A 2 39.36 -14.20 13.30
CA LEU A 2 38.36 -15.06 13.94
C LEU A 2 38.40 -16.44 13.29
N SER A 3 38.33 -17.49 14.11
CA SER A 3 38.22 -18.86 13.63
C SER A 3 36.78 -19.16 13.14
N PRO A 4 36.57 -20.21 12.34
CA PRO A 4 35.23 -20.67 12.00
C PRO A 4 34.35 -20.97 13.24
N ASP A 5 34.95 -21.45 14.32
CA ASP A 5 34.24 -21.74 15.58
C ASP A 5 33.76 -20.44 16.24
N ASP A 6 34.58 -19.38 16.22
CA ASP A 6 34.18 -18.06 16.75
C ASP A 6 33.02 -17.47 15.94
N LEU A 7 33.02 -17.65 14.62
CA LEU A 7 31.92 -17.21 13.76
C LEU A 7 30.63 -17.99 14.01
N PHE A 8 30.73 -19.30 14.27
CA PHE A 8 29.57 -20.14 14.59
C PHE A 8 28.89 -19.69 15.89
N VAL A 9 29.66 -19.32 16.91
CA VAL A 9 29.11 -18.79 18.18
C VAL A 9 28.26 -17.54 17.94
N VAL A 10 28.72 -16.63 17.06
CA VAL A 10 27.97 -15.41 16.72
C VAL A 10 26.66 -15.75 16.01
N VAL A 11 26.69 -16.66 15.03
CA VAL A 11 25.49 -17.10 14.31
C VAL A 11 24.51 -17.81 15.23
N LYS A 12 25.01 -18.67 16.13
CA LYS A 12 24.18 -19.37 17.12
C LYS A 12 23.48 -18.38 18.05
N ALA A 13 24.22 -17.42 18.61
CA ALA A 13 23.65 -16.38 19.46
C ALA A 13 22.59 -15.55 18.72
N PHE A 14 22.79 -15.27 17.43
CA PHE A 14 21.80 -14.59 16.60
C PHE A 14 20.49 -15.38 16.51
N PHE A 15 20.54 -16.69 16.26
CA PHE A 15 19.32 -17.51 16.18
C PHE A 15 18.66 -17.75 17.54
N GLU A 16 19.42 -17.86 18.63
CA GLU A 16 18.88 -17.97 19.98
C GLU A 16 18.14 -16.69 20.41
N GLU A 17 18.65 -15.51 20.04
CA GLU A 17 18.00 -14.24 20.38
C GLU A 17 16.86 -13.88 19.41
N LYS A 18 17.06 -14.10 18.11
CA LYS A 18 16.14 -13.63 17.05
C LYS A 18 15.10 -14.67 16.66
N GLY A 19 15.37 -15.96 16.82
CA GLY A 19 14.50 -17.04 16.31
C GLY A 19 14.51 -17.14 14.78
N LEU A 20 13.69 -18.05 14.24
CA LEU A 20 13.64 -18.40 12.81
C LEU A 20 12.50 -17.74 12.02
N VAL A 21 11.46 -17.26 12.72
CA VAL A 21 10.20 -16.75 12.11
C VAL A 21 9.99 -15.25 12.34
N ARG A 22 11.03 -14.57 12.81
CA ARG A 22 10.98 -13.17 13.26
C ARG A 22 10.46 -12.21 12.19
N GLN A 23 10.74 -12.47 10.91
CA GLN A 23 10.26 -11.67 9.79
C GLN A 23 8.73 -11.50 9.79
N HIS A 24 7.98 -12.54 10.15
CA HIS A 24 6.53 -12.48 10.20
C HIS A 24 6.05 -11.83 11.49
N LEU A 25 6.66 -12.19 12.62
CA LEU A 25 6.28 -11.65 13.93
C LEU A 25 6.55 -10.14 14.04
N ASP A 26 7.73 -9.68 13.65
CA ASP A 26 8.11 -8.27 13.70
C ASP A 26 7.21 -7.44 12.78
N SER A 27 6.98 -7.92 11.54
CA SER A 27 6.10 -7.25 10.58
C SER A 27 4.65 -7.16 11.08
N TYR A 28 4.12 -8.25 11.65
CA TYR A 28 2.78 -8.26 12.22
C TYR A 28 2.68 -7.35 13.45
N ASN A 29 3.66 -7.39 14.35
CA ASN A 29 3.68 -6.53 15.54
C ASN A 29 3.73 -5.05 15.16
N GLU A 30 4.57 -4.68 14.18
CA GLU A 30 4.64 -3.31 13.64
C GLU A 30 3.30 -2.88 13.03
N PHE A 31 2.64 -3.77 12.30
CA PHE A 31 1.31 -3.50 11.76
C PHE A 31 0.26 -3.27 12.85
N ILE A 32 0.28 -4.04 13.93
CA ILE A 32 -0.65 -3.88 15.06
C ILE A 32 -0.35 -2.61 15.87
N ASP A 33 0.93 -2.31 16.13
CA ASP A 33 1.35 -1.18 16.96
C ASP A 33 1.22 0.16 16.23
N HIS A 34 1.52 0.21 14.93
CA HIS A 34 1.58 1.45 14.14
C HIS A 34 0.72 1.41 12.87
N GLY A 35 0.83 0.36 12.05
CA GLY A 35 0.20 0.29 10.73
C GLY A 35 -1.33 0.43 10.74
N LEU A 36 -2.02 -0.15 11.73
CA LEU A 36 -3.48 0.00 11.86
C LEU A 36 -3.89 1.44 12.12
N GLN A 37 -3.16 2.17 12.96
CA GLN A 37 -3.48 3.57 13.25
C GLN A 37 -3.22 4.45 12.02
N GLU A 38 -2.13 4.22 11.29
CA GLU A 38 -1.83 4.95 10.04
C GLU A 38 -2.96 4.79 8.99
N VAL A 39 -3.54 3.60 8.88
CA VAL A 39 -4.68 3.36 7.98
C VAL A 39 -5.91 4.16 8.42
N ILE A 40 -6.23 4.16 9.72
CA ILE A 40 -7.37 4.94 10.25
C ILE A 40 -7.14 6.45 10.06
N ASP A 41 -5.93 6.93 10.34
CA ASP A 41 -5.53 8.34 10.19
C ASP A 41 -5.52 8.81 8.73
N SER A 42 -5.39 7.89 7.78
CA SER A 42 -5.48 8.20 6.34
C SER A 42 -6.92 8.50 5.91
N ILE A 43 -7.92 7.89 6.55
CA ILE A 43 -9.34 8.11 6.25
C ILE A 43 -9.87 9.33 7.01
N ARG A 44 -9.45 9.52 8.27
CA ARG A 44 -9.82 10.62 9.19
C ARG A 44 -11.30 10.71 9.56
N GLU A 45 -12.15 10.98 8.59
CA GLU A 45 -13.58 11.20 8.81
C GLU A 45 -14.42 10.65 7.66
N ILE A 46 -15.63 10.24 8.00
CA ILE A 46 -16.64 9.85 7.03
C ILE A 46 -17.84 10.79 7.15
N GLU A 47 -18.23 11.37 6.02
CA GLU A 47 -19.47 12.13 5.90
C GLU A 47 -20.62 11.21 5.49
N ILE A 48 -21.68 11.21 6.29
CA ILE A 48 -22.89 10.44 6.04
C ILE A 48 -24.02 11.42 5.73
N PRO A 49 -24.53 11.46 4.48
CA PRO A 49 -25.66 12.28 4.13
C PRO A 49 -26.93 11.73 4.79
N SER A 50 -27.71 12.61 5.42
CA SER A 50 -28.98 12.25 6.07
C SER A 50 -30.02 13.35 5.85
N PRO A 51 -31.33 13.01 5.88
CA PRO A 51 -32.40 14.00 5.77
C PRO A 51 -32.37 15.12 6.83
N GLN A 52 -31.68 14.90 7.95
CA GLN A 52 -31.59 15.81 9.09
C GLN A 52 -30.34 16.69 9.09
N GLY A 53 -29.47 16.58 8.06
CA GLY A 53 -28.17 17.25 8.00
C GLY A 53 -27.04 16.27 7.67
N VAL A 54 -25.83 16.81 7.45
CA VAL A 54 -24.63 15.98 7.22
C VAL A 54 -24.07 15.54 8.57
N TYR A 55 -24.00 14.22 8.77
CA TYR A 55 -23.34 13.63 9.92
C TYR A 55 -21.88 13.40 9.58
N LYS A 56 -20.97 13.81 10.46
CA LYS A 56 -19.56 13.46 10.35
C LYS A 56 -19.20 12.48 11.46
N ILE A 57 -18.55 11.39 11.10
CA ILE A 57 -17.90 10.48 12.06
C ILE A 57 -16.41 10.72 11.94
N VAL A 58 -15.82 11.27 13.00
CA VAL A 58 -14.37 11.47 13.11
C VAL A 58 -13.78 10.26 13.83
N PHE A 59 -12.75 9.65 13.23
CA PHE A 59 -12.06 8.52 13.81
C PHE A 59 -10.95 8.96 14.74
N GLY A 60 -10.87 8.30 15.90
CA GLY A 60 -9.84 8.48 16.91
C GLY A 60 -8.85 7.33 16.93
N ARG A 61 -8.53 6.84 18.13
CA ARG A 61 -7.55 5.77 18.30
C ARG A 61 -8.13 4.40 18.04
N VAL A 62 -7.34 3.55 17.37
CA VAL A 62 -7.63 2.13 17.19
C VAL A 62 -6.88 1.29 18.23
N LYS A 63 -7.54 0.25 18.74
CA LYS A 63 -6.97 -0.72 19.67
C LYS A 63 -7.39 -2.13 19.26
N VAL A 64 -6.51 -3.09 19.48
CA VAL A 64 -6.81 -4.50 19.31
C VAL A 64 -6.79 -5.16 20.68
N ASP A 65 -7.91 -5.78 21.09
CA ASP A 65 -7.96 -6.47 22.39
C ASP A 65 -7.27 -7.85 22.30
N LYS A 66 -7.52 -8.70 23.30
CA LYS A 66 -7.06 -10.08 23.32
C LYS A 66 -7.99 -11.01 22.54
N PRO A 67 -7.46 -12.15 22.03
CA PRO A 67 -8.25 -13.17 21.35
C PRO A 67 -9.43 -13.68 22.17
N ARG A 68 -10.61 -13.72 21.54
CA ARG A 68 -11.86 -14.11 22.20
C ARG A 68 -12.80 -14.85 21.27
N VAL A 69 -13.73 -15.62 21.86
CA VAL A 69 -14.87 -16.22 21.18
C VAL A 69 -16.17 -15.72 21.81
N LYS A 70 -17.17 -15.45 20.97
CA LYS A 70 -18.53 -15.13 21.42
C LYS A 70 -19.35 -16.40 21.47
N ASP A 71 -19.68 -16.86 22.66
CA ASP A 71 -20.57 -18.01 22.87
C ASP A 71 -22.00 -17.51 23.11
N ILE A 72 -22.98 -18.14 22.47
CA ILE A 72 -24.40 -17.74 22.53
C ILE A 72 -24.93 -17.78 23.97
N HIS A 73 -24.40 -18.69 24.80
CA HIS A 73 -24.91 -18.90 26.15
C HIS A 73 -24.08 -18.20 27.24
N VAL A 74 -22.78 -18.01 27.01
CA VAL A 74 -21.84 -17.59 28.07
C VAL A 74 -21.21 -16.22 27.78
N GLY A 75 -21.52 -15.62 26.64
CA GLY A 75 -20.95 -14.33 26.24
C GLY A 75 -19.52 -14.46 25.74
N GLU A 76 -18.72 -13.42 25.96
CA GLU A 76 -17.34 -13.36 25.47
C GLU A 76 -16.39 -14.14 26.40
N LYS A 77 -15.63 -15.07 25.83
CA LYS A 77 -14.57 -15.81 26.53
C LYS A 77 -13.24 -15.64 25.83
N VAL A 78 -12.17 -15.66 26.62
CA VAL A 78 -10.80 -15.79 26.10
C VAL A 78 -10.71 -17.09 25.30
N LEU A 79 -10.13 -17.00 24.10
CA LEU A 79 -9.92 -18.16 23.23
C LEU A 79 -8.43 -18.50 23.25
N TYR A 80 -8.08 -19.78 23.45
CA TYR A 80 -6.70 -20.27 23.31
C TYR A 80 -6.50 -20.92 21.93
N PRO A 81 -5.27 -20.95 21.39
CA PRO A 81 -5.01 -21.51 20.05
C PRO A 81 -5.41 -22.98 19.93
N MET A 82 -5.04 -23.84 20.88
CA MET A 82 -5.46 -25.26 20.91
C MET A 82 -6.99 -25.44 20.84
N GLU A 83 -7.75 -24.62 21.58
CA GLU A 83 -9.21 -24.63 21.52
C GLU A 83 -9.71 -24.22 20.13
N ALA A 84 -9.09 -23.20 19.52
CA ALA A 84 -9.44 -22.76 18.17
C ALA A 84 -9.22 -23.86 17.12
N ARG A 85 -8.11 -24.61 17.22
CA ARG A 85 -7.80 -25.77 16.35
C ARG A 85 -8.88 -26.84 16.47
N ILE A 86 -9.16 -27.31 17.69
CA ILE A 86 -10.06 -28.44 17.94
C ILE A 86 -11.52 -28.11 17.59
N ARG A 87 -11.97 -26.89 17.90
CA ARG A 87 -13.37 -26.47 17.68
C ARG A 87 -13.64 -25.95 16.27
N GLY A 88 -12.63 -25.87 15.39
CA GLY A 88 -12.82 -25.31 14.05
C GLY A 88 -13.05 -23.79 14.06
N LEU A 89 -12.54 -23.07 15.06
CA LEU A 89 -12.73 -21.63 15.22
C LEU A 89 -11.57 -20.83 14.62
N THR A 90 -11.80 -19.54 14.39
CA THR A 90 -10.74 -18.60 14.02
C THR A 90 -10.17 -17.94 15.28
N TYR A 91 -8.86 -18.01 15.45
CA TYR A 91 -8.16 -17.34 16.54
C TYR A 91 -7.99 -15.85 16.22
N ALA A 92 -8.93 -15.04 16.70
CA ALA A 92 -9.00 -13.61 16.39
C ALA A 92 -9.32 -12.75 17.61
N ALA A 93 -8.90 -11.49 17.52
CA ALA A 93 -9.11 -10.47 18.53
C ALA A 93 -9.97 -9.33 17.96
N PRO A 94 -10.81 -8.69 18.77
CA PRO A 94 -11.64 -7.58 18.31
C PRO A 94 -10.81 -6.31 18.12
N ILE A 95 -11.17 -5.56 17.08
CA ILE A 95 -10.66 -4.22 16.83
C ILE A 95 -11.68 -3.22 17.37
N ARG A 96 -11.27 -2.39 18.33
CA ARG A 96 -12.03 -1.26 18.86
C ARG A 96 -11.52 0.02 18.25
N LEU A 97 -12.44 0.85 17.78
CA LEU A 97 -12.15 2.17 17.24
C LEU A 97 -12.93 3.20 18.03
N GLU A 98 -12.23 4.21 18.52
CA GLU A 98 -12.84 5.41 19.07
C GLU A 98 -13.48 6.21 17.92
N MET A 99 -14.77 6.48 18.02
CA MET A 99 -15.53 7.24 17.04
C MET A 99 -16.18 8.43 17.71
N LYS A 100 -16.04 9.60 17.11
CA LYS A 100 -16.65 10.85 17.56
C LYS A 100 -17.66 11.34 16.54
N ARG A 101 -18.92 11.46 16.96
CA ARG A 101 -19.97 12.02 16.11
C ARG A 101 -19.91 13.54 16.14
N VAL A 102 -20.02 14.18 14.98
CA VAL A 102 -20.18 15.62 14.82
C VAL A 102 -21.41 15.88 13.94
N GLN A 103 -22.32 16.73 14.42
CA GLN A 103 -23.53 17.11 13.71
C GLN A 103 -23.79 18.60 13.91
N ASP A 104 -23.95 19.35 12.81
CA ASP A 104 -24.23 20.80 12.82
C ASP A 104 -23.25 21.60 13.70
N GLY A 105 -21.97 21.22 13.67
CA GLY A 105 -20.91 21.84 14.48
C GLY A 105 -20.92 21.46 15.97
N ARG A 106 -21.85 20.61 16.42
CA ARG A 106 -21.84 20.02 17.76
C ARG A 106 -21.09 18.71 17.77
N GLU A 107 -20.09 18.67 18.64
CA GLU A 107 -19.30 17.49 18.92
C GLU A 107 -19.93 16.69 20.07
N TYR A 108 -20.14 15.40 19.85
CA TYR A 108 -20.61 14.47 20.87
C TYR A 108 -19.41 13.77 21.53
N GLU A 109 -19.65 13.14 22.67
CA GLU A 109 -18.62 12.37 23.37
C GLU A 109 -18.10 11.21 22.50
N PRO A 110 -16.80 10.89 22.54
CA PRO A 110 -16.24 9.74 21.86
C PRO A 110 -16.80 8.43 22.42
N GLU A 111 -17.11 7.48 21.54
CA GLU A 111 -17.54 6.13 21.88
C GLU A 111 -16.56 5.10 21.29
N GLU A 112 -16.18 4.08 22.06
CA GLU A 112 -15.39 2.95 21.56
C GLU A 112 -16.31 1.88 20.95
N VAL A 113 -16.21 1.70 19.64
CA VAL A 113 -17.04 0.76 18.87
C VAL A 113 -16.18 -0.40 18.37
N VAL A 114 -16.68 -1.63 18.48
CA VAL A 114 -16.04 -2.80 17.87
C VAL A 114 -16.36 -2.80 16.37
N ILE A 115 -15.33 -2.67 15.53
CA ILE A 115 -15.49 -2.57 14.06
C ILE A 115 -15.33 -3.92 13.35
N GLY A 116 -14.75 -4.91 14.03
CA GLY A 116 -14.52 -6.25 13.48
C GLY A 116 -13.55 -7.04 14.33
N ASP A 117 -13.17 -8.22 13.85
CA ASP A 117 -12.14 -9.06 14.47
C ASP A 117 -10.96 -9.22 13.49
N ILE A 118 -9.73 -9.17 14.02
CA ILE A 118 -8.49 -9.42 13.29
C ILE A 118 -7.89 -10.76 13.72
N PRO A 119 -7.51 -11.65 12.77
CA PRO A 119 -6.78 -12.86 13.10
C PRO A 119 -5.48 -12.55 13.84
N VAL A 120 -5.22 -13.28 14.92
CA VAL A 120 -4.02 -13.11 15.73
C VAL A 120 -2.95 -14.12 15.31
N MET A 121 -1.76 -13.61 14.99
CA MET A 121 -0.61 -14.45 14.67
C MET A 121 -0.09 -15.10 15.96
N LEU A 122 0.14 -16.42 15.93
CA LEU A 122 0.67 -17.14 17.09
C LEU A 122 2.07 -16.60 17.45
N ARG A 123 2.33 -16.49 18.76
CA ARG A 123 3.55 -15.89 19.35
C ARG A 123 3.75 -14.39 19.07
N SER A 124 2.81 -13.70 18.41
CA SER A 124 2.85 -12.23 18.29
C SER A 124 2.56 -11.54 19.62
N LYS A 125 2.85 -10.24 19.73
CA LYS A 125 2.72 -9.43 20.96
C LYS A 125 1.31 -9.46 21.56
N ILE A 126 0.27 -9.54 20.72
CA ILE A 126 -1.14 -9.61 21.18
C ILE A 126 -1.65 -11.05 21.38
N CYS A 127 -0.86 -12.07 21.00
CA CYS A 127 -1.16 -13.46 21.27
C CYS A 127 -0.97 -13.76 22.76
N LEU A 128 -1.87 -14.56 23.33
CA LEU A 128 -1.80 -14.98 24.73
C LEU A 128 -0.53 -15.76 25.06
N LEU A 129 -0.03 -16.54 24.11
CA LEU A 129 1.13 -17.42 24.28
C LEU A 129 2.48 -16.69 24.33
N SER A 130 2.53 -15.41 23.93
CA SER A 130 3.81 -14.68 23.80
C SER A 130 4.49 -14.38 25.14
N SER A 131 3.70 -14.27 26.21
CA SER A 131 4.17 -13.89 27.55
C SER A 131 4.11 -15.04 28.56
N MET A 132 3.77 -16.26 28.11
CA MET A 132 3.62 -17.43 28.98
C MET A 132 4.96 -18.16 29.15
N PRO A 133 5.32 -18.59 30.37
CA PRO A 133 6.45 -19.48 30.59
C PRO A 133 6.17 -20.88 30.02
N GLU A 134 7.23 -21.66 29.81
CA GLU A 134 7.15 -22.99 29.19
C GLU A 134 6.17 -23.94 29.91
N ASP A 135 6.17 -23.93 31.25
CA ASP A 135 5.26 -24.76 32.05
C ASP A 135 3.78 -24.40 31.81
N GLU A 136 3.47 -23.12 31.61
CA GLU A 136 2.10 -22.67 31.32
C GLU A 136 1.69 -23.02 29.89
N LEU A 137 2.61 -22.95 28.92
CA LEU A 137 2.36 -23.38 27.54
C LEU A 137 1.95 -24.85 27.50
N ILE A 138 2.69 -25.70 28.19
CA ILE A 138 2.37 -27.13 28.32
C ILE A 138 1.01 -27.33 28.98
N ALA A 139 0.71 -26.55 30.02
CA ALA A 139 -0.58 -26.64 30.73
C ALA A 139 -1.78 -26.26 29.84
N VAL A 140 -1.60 -25.32 28.90
CA VAL A 140 -2.64 -24.96 27.91
C VAL A 140 -2.63 -25.84 26.66
N GLY A 141 -1.74 -26.83 26.60
CA GLY A 141 -1.66 -27.82 25.52
C GLY A 141 -0.88 -27.35 24.29
N GLU A 142 0.02 -26.37 24.45
CA GLU A 142 0.92 -25.90 23.40
C GLU A 142 2.34 -26.41 23.65
N ASP A 143 3.11 -26.57 22.56
CA ASP A 143 4.51 -26.93 22.61
C ASP A 143 5.38 -25.68 22.80
N PRO A 144 6.25 -25.62 23.83
CA PRO A 144 7.23 -24.54 23.99
C PRO A 144 8.11 -24.31 22.76
N ASP A 145 8.42 -25.37 22.01
CA ASP A 145 9.29 -25.32 20.83
C ASP A 145 8.57 -24.86 19.56
N ASP A 146 7.25 -24.65 19.58
CA ASP A 146 6.51 -24.09 18.43
C ASP A 146 6.98 -22.65 18.15
N PRO A 147 7.60 -22.38 16.98
CA PRO A 147 8.10 -21.06 16.63
C PRO A 147 6.98 -20.02 16.45
N GLY A 148 5.75 -20.42 16.15
CA GLY A 148 4.65 -19.51 15.80
C GLY A 148 4.83 -18.85 14.42
N GLY A 149 4.25 -17.66 14.25
CA GLY A 149 4.33 -16.92 12.97
C GLY A 149 3.26 -17.29 11.93
N TYR A 150 2.25 -18.05 12.33
CA TYR A 150 1.10 -18.45 11.52
C TYR A 150 -0.22 -18.11 12.22
N PHE A 151 -1.34 -18.26 11.51
CA PHE A 151 -2.69 -17.98 11.98
C PHE A 151 -3.51 -19.26 12.08
N ILE A 152 -4.52 -19.29 12.95
CA ILE A 152 -5.53 -20.35 12.96
C ILE A 152 -6.83 -19.77 12.42
N ILE A 153 -7.24 -20.23 11.25
CA ILE A 153 -8.46 -19.79 10.57
C ILE A 153 -9.36 -21.01 10.38
N ASN A 154 -10.55 -20.97 10.97
CA ASN A 154 -11.52 -22.07 10.95
C ASN A 154 -10.90 -23.42 11.38
N GLY A 155 -10.09 -23.40 12.44
CA GLY A 155 -9.34 -24.54 12.99
C GLY A 155 -8.15 -25.01 12.16
N SER A 156 -7.93 -24.45 10.97
CA SER A 156 -6.79 -24.79 10.12
C SER A 156 -5.67 -23.77 10.28
N GLU A 157 -4.44 -24.26 10.37
CA GLU A 157 -3.25 -23.41 10.42
C GLU A 157 -2.94 -22.84 9.03
N ARG A 158 -2.69 -21.54 8.97
CA ARG A 158 -2.43 -20.80 7.73
C ARG A 158 -1.25 -19.87 7.93
N VAL A 159 -0.28 -19.98 7.04
CA VAL A 159 0.89 -19.10 7.00
C VAL A 159 0.82 -18.18 5.78
N ILE A 160 1.26 -16.94 5.95
CA ILE A 160 1.43 -16.02 4.82
C ILE A 160 2.83 -16.22 4.28
N VAL A 161 2.93 -16.70 3.04
CA VAL A 161 4.22 -16.82 2.35
C VAL A 161 4.64 -15.44 1.86
N SER A 162 5.84 -15.01 2.25
CA SER A 162 6.42 -13.76 1.78
C SER A 162 6.53 -13.76 0.26
N LEU A 163 5.98 -12.73 -0.37
CA LEU A 163 6.07 -12.52 -1.81
C LEU A 163 7.23 -11.57 -2.10
N GLU A 164 8.01 -11.92 -3.12
CA GLU A 164 9.01 -11.01 -3.67
C GLU A 164 8.33 -10.13 -4.73
N ASP A 165 8.45 -8.82 -4.55
CA ASP A 165 7.94 -7.83 -5.50
C ASP A 165 9.06 -6.84 -5.85
N LEU A 166 8.96 -6.25 -7.04
CA LEU A 166 9.88 -5.20 -7.45
C LEU A 166 9.70 -3.98 -6.54
N ALA A 167 10.83 -3.38 -6.15
CA ALA A 167 10.84 -2.19 -5.31
C ALA A 167 9.93 -1.10 -5.90
N PRO A 168 8.86 -0.69 -5.20
CA PRO A 168 7.99 0.37 -5.65
C PRO A 168 8.70 1.72 -5.55
N ASN A 169 8.13 2.73 -6.21
CA ASN A 169 8.60 4.12 -6.15
C ASN A 169 10.08 4.27 -6.58
N ARG A 170 10.55 3.39 -7.48
CA ARG A 170 11.87 3.45 -8.10
C ARG A 170 11.76 3.43 -9.62
N ILE A 171 12.65 4.18 -10.27
CA ILE A 171 12.79 4.18 -11.72
C ILE A 171 13.61 2.95 -12.12
N LEU A 172 13.02 2.09 -12.93
CA LEU A 172 13.67 0.92 -13.49
C LEU A 172 13.85 1.12 -14.99
N VAL A 173 15.10 1.18 -15.46
CA VAL A 173 15.43 1.36 -16.88
C VAL A 173 15.75 0.01 -17.50
N ASP A 174 15.24 -0.24 -18.70
CA ASP A 174 15.40 -1.46 -19.48
C ASP A 174 15.63 -1.11 -20.96
N ILE A 175 16.27 -2.01 -21.70
CA ILE A 175 16.57 -1.85 -23.13
C ILE A 175 15.95 -3.02 -23.88
N ASP A 176 14.94 -2.73 -24.70
CA ASP A 176 14.34 -3.74 -25.58
C ASP A 176 15.16 -3.88 -26.85
N THR A 177 16.03 -4.91 -26.87
CA THR A 177 16.89 -5.27 -28.01
C THR A 177 16.21 -6.21 -29.01
N LYS A 178 14.93 -6.57 -28.82
CA LYS A 178 14.22 -7.50 -29.73
C LYS A 178 13.91 -6.90 -31.10
N ARG A 179 13.96 -5.57 -31.23
CA ARG A 179 13.69 -4.84 -32.48
C ARG A 179 15.00 -4.45 -33.16
N ALA A 180 14.94 -4.20 -34.48
CA ALA A 180 16.10 -3.79 -35.28
C ALA A 180 16.75 -2.47 -34.80
N LYS A 181 15.97 -1.58 -34.17
CA LYS A 181 16.46 -0.45 -33.39
C LYS A 181 16.06 -0.66 -31.92
N PRO A 182 17.00 -0.55 -30.97
CA PRO A 182 16.68 -0.72 -29.56
C PRO A 182 15.71 0.36 -29.10
N ALA A 183 14.74 -0.02 -28.27
CA ALA A 183 13.86 0.93 -27.59
C ALA A 183 14.25 1.00 -26.11
N TYR A 184 14.48 2.21 -25.60
CA TYR A 184 14.81 2.44 -24.19
C TYR A 184 13.54 2.69 -23.41
N ARG A 185 13.39 2.02 -22.27
CA ARG A 185 12.16 2.05 -21.49
C ARG A 185 12.48 2.29 -20.03
N ALA A 186 11.82 3.28 -19.43
CA ALA A 186 11.83 3.51 -17.99
C ALA A 186 10.44 3.20 -17.43
N LYS A 187 10.35 2.38 -16.39
CA LYS A 187 9.09 2.06 -15.71
C LYS A 187 9.18 2.41 -14.24
N VAL A 188 8.09 2.99 -13.72
CA VAL A 188 7.90 3.26 -12.30
C VAL A 188 6.63 2.56 -11.84
N LEU A 189 6.77 1.72 -10.84
CA LEU A 189 5.64 1.13 -10.12
C LEU A 189 5.38 2.00 -8.90
N SER A 190 4.49 2.97 -9.04
CA SER A 190 4.10 3.88 -7.96
C SER A 190 3.09 3.18 -7.04
N THR A 191 3.36 3.19 -5.75
CA THR A 191 2.46 2.65 -4.73
C THR A 191 2.22 3.71 -3.66
N THR A 192 0.96 4.08 -3.45
CA THR A 192 0.50 5.02 -2.41
C THR A 192 -0.74 4.44 -1.75
N LEU A 193 -0.75 4.33 -0.41
CA LEU A 193 -1.92 3.96 0.41
C LEU A 193 -2.88 2.93 -0.25
N GLY A 194 -2.35 1.77 -0.64
CA GLY A 194 -3.13 0.67 -1.24
C GLY A 194 -3.41 0.77 -2.74
N PHE A 195 -3.13 1.91 -3.37
CA PHE A 195 -3.21 2.07 -4.83
C PHE A 195 -1.84 1.83 -5.47
N ARG A 196 -1.82 0.95 -6.47
CA ARG A 196 -0.65 0.69 -7.30
C ARG A 196 -0.91 1.11 -8.74
N SER A 197 -0.03 1.94 -9.26
CA SER A 197 -0.11 2.50 -10.61
C SER A 197 1.22 2.29 -11.31
N ARG A 198 1.18 1.92 -12.59
CA ARG A 198 2.38 1.80 -13.43
C ARG A 198 2.41 2.94 -14.41
N VAL A 199 3.50 3.72 -14.38
CA VAL A 199 3.82 4.72 -15.40
C VAL A 199 5.05 4.23 -16.14
N GLU A 200 5.02 4.35 -17.46
CA GLU A 200 6.07 3.85 -18.33
C GLU A 200 6.43 4.92 -19.37
N MET A 201 7.72 5.22 -19.49
CA MET A 201 8.28 6.13 -20.50
C MET A 201 9.09 5.31 -21.49
N THR A 202 8.84 5.48 -22.78
CA THR A 202 9.55 4.77 -23.85
C THR A 202 10.11 5.77 -24.83
N LEU A 203 11.43 5.77 -25.00
CA LEU A 203 12.11 6.41 -26.13
C LEU A 203 12.02 5.47 -27.32
N LYS A 204 11.21 5.84 -28.30
CA LYS A 204 11.00 5.05 -29.51
C LYS A 204 12.06 5.36 -30.58
N PRO A 205 12.19 4.50 -31.61
CA PRO A 205 13.18 4.69 -32.67
C PRO A 205 12.98 5.93 -33.57
N ASP A 206 11.87 6.63 -33.42
CA ASP A 206 11.56 7.92 -34.04
C ASP A 206 12.18 9.11 -33.26
N GLY A 207 12.83 8.86 -32.11
CA GLY A 207 13.41 9.88 -31.26
C GLY A 207 12.41 10.52 -30.29
N VAL A 208 11.14 10.09 -30.31
CA VAL A 208 10.10 10.69 -29.47
C VAL A 208 9.96 9.89 -28.16
N ILE A 209 9.88 10.63 -27.05
CA ILE A 209 9.62 10.07 -25.73
C ILE A 209 8.11 10.03 -25.51
N TYR A 210 7.60 8.83 -25.33
CA TYR A 210 6.19 8.57 -25.07
C TYR A 210 5.97 8.14 -23.62
N VAL A 211 4.91 8.65 -23.01
CA VAL A 211 4.47 8.32 -21.65
C VAL A 211 3.19 7.50 -21.73
N SER A 212 3.17 6.35 -21.06
CA SER A 212 2.00 5.51 -20.84
C SER A 212 1.58 5.62 -19.38
N MET A 213 0.32 5.98 -19.16
CA MET A 213 -0.28 6.16 -17.84
C MET A 213 -1.52 5.28 -17.70
N PRO A 214 -1.88 4.85 -16.47
CA PRO A 214 -3.13 4.15 -16.24
C PRO A 214 -4.32 4.99 -16.72
N ARG A 215 -5.39 4.34 -17.19
CA ARG A 215 -6.63 4.99 -17.67
C ARG A 215 -6.50 5.85 -18.95
N VAL A 216 -5.30 6.05 -19.50
CA VAL A 216 -5.12 6.63 -20.83
C VAL A 216 -4.82 5.50 -21.83
N PRO A 217 -5.68 5.24 -22.83
CA PRO A 217 -5.56 4.07 -23.70
C PRO A 217 -4.41 4.16 -24.73
N SER A 218 -3.88 5.37 -24.97
CA SER A 218 -2.80 5.59 -25.94
C SER A 218 -1.66 6.34 -25.28
N GLU A 219 -0.46 6.11 -25.80
CA GLU A 219 0.75 6.79 -25.35
C GLU A 219 0.69 8.29 -25.72
N VAL A 220 1.18 9.13 -24.80
CA VAL A 220 1.17 10.58 -24.93
C VAL A 220 2.62 11.08 -24.99
N PRO A 221 3.00 11.94 -25.95
CA PRO A 221 4.31 12.57 -25.96
C PRO A 221 4.64 13.27 -24.63
N PHE A 222 5.89 13.13 -24.19
CA PHE A 222 6.36 13.67 -22.90
C PHE A 222 6.08 15.17 -22.70
N PRO A 223 6.34 16.07 -23.67
CA PRO A 223 6.07 17.51 -23.48
C PRO A 223 4.59 17.82 -23.23
N ILE A 224 3.66 17.06 -23.82
CA ILE A 224 2.21 17.26 -23.59
C ILE A 224 1.84 16.92 -22.14
N VAL A 225 2.44 15.87 -21.57
CA VAL A 225 2.21 15.54 -20.15
C VAL A 225 2.76 16.65 -19.26
N MET A 226 3.96 17.17 -19.56
CA MET A 226 4.55 18.29 -18.79
C MET A 226 3.73 19.58 -18.88
N ARG A 227 3.20 19.90 -20.07
CA ARG A 227 2.27 21.03 -20.26
C ARG A 227 0.98 20.83 -19.47
N ALA A 228 0.41 19.63 -19.48
CA ALA A 228 -0.79 19.33 -18.68
C ALA A 228 -0.56 19.42 -17.17
N LEU A 229 0.67 19.22 -16.69
CA LEU A 229 1.08 19.40 -15.29
C LEU A 229 1.37 20.86 -14.92
N GLY A 230 1.34 21.79 -15.88
CA GLY A 230 1.45 23.24 -15.64
C GLY A 230 2.73 23.90 -16.15
N VAL A 231 3.61 23.19 -16.85
CA VAL A 231 4.85 23.77 -17.42
C VAL A 231 4.65 24.04 -18.92
N GLU A 232 4.37 25.28 -19.30
CA GLU A 232 4.02 25.61 -20.69
C GLU A 232 5.24 25.83 -21.60
N ALA A 233 6.29 26.46 -21.07
CA ALA A 233 7.43 26.87 -21.87
C ALA A 233 8.38 25.68 -22.17
N ASP A 234 8.65 25.42 -23.45
CA ASP A 234 9.52 24.32 -23.88
C ASP A 234 10.92 24.39 -23.27
N ARG A 235 11.43 25.62 -23.12
CA ARG A 235 12.69 25.88 -22.45
C ARG A 235 12.66 25.43 -20.98
N GLU A 236 11.57 25.71 -20.26
CA GLU A 236 11.42 25.33 -18.86
C GLU A 236 11.30 23.80 -18.73
N ILE A 237 10.56 23.15 -19.63
CA ILE A 237 10.47 21.68 -19.69
C ILE A 237 11.87 21.07 -19.90
N ALA A 238 12.65 21.60 -20.84
CA ALA A 238 14.00 21.11 -21.12
C ALA A 238 14.94 21.29 -19.92
N GLU A 239 14.96 22.48 -19.32
CA GLU A 239 15.79 22.80 -18.15
C GLU A 239 15.41 21.96 -16.91
N LEU A 240 14.15 21.52 -16.78
CA LEU A 240 13.70 20.60 -15.72
C LEU A 240 14.21 19.17 -15.92
N VAL A 241 14.43 18.73 -17.16
CA VAL A 241 14.94 17.39 -17.46
C VAL A 241 16.43 17.31 -17.17
N SER A 242 17.21 18.27 -17.70
CA SER A 242 18.66 18.32 -17.52
C SER A 242 19.19 19.72 -17.82
N VAL A 243 20.38 20.00 -17.29
CA VAL A 243 21.19 21.19 -17.63
C VAL A 243 22.20 20.91 -18.74
N ASP A 244 22.37 19.66 -19.14
CA ASP A 244 23.32 19.23 -20.16
C ASP A 244 22.74 19.46 -21.57
N GLU A 245 23.46 20.23 -22.39
CA GLU A 245 23.04 20.56 -23.76
C GLU A 245 22.87 19.31 -24.65
N GLU A 246 23.66 18.25 -24.42
CA GLU A 246 23.52 17.01 -25.19
C GLU A 246 22.21 16.29 -24.86
N ILE A 247 21.80 16.30 -23.59
CA ILE A 247 20.53 15.67 -23.15
C ILE A 247 19.33 16.51 -23.59
N ILE A 248 19.45 17.83 -23.56
CA ILE A 248 18.40 18.74 -24.04
C ILE A 248 18.14 18.52 -25.54
N ALA A 249 19.20 18.36 -26.35
CA ALA A 249 19.07 18.12 -27.79
C ALA A 249 18.29 16.85 -28.13
N GLU A 250 18.35 15.80 -27.28
CA GLU A 250 17.56 14.57 -27.47
C GLU A 250 16.05 14.78 -27.28
N LEU A 251 15.61 15.91 -26.72
CA LEU A 251 14.19 16.24 -26.56
C LEU A 251 13.58 16.90 -27.82
N ASP A 252 14.39 17.41 -28.75
CA ASP A 252 13.92 18.12 -29.94
C ASP A 252 12.85 17.36 -30.74
N PRO A 253 13.02 16.05 -31.05
CA PRO A 253 11.98 15.30 -31.77
C PRO A 253 10.67 15.22 -30.99
N SER A 254 10.74 15.21 -29.65
CA SER A 254 9.55 15.20 -28.81
C SER A 254 8.82 16.54 -28.83
N PHE A 255 9.53 17.67 -28.89
CA PHE A 255 8.91 19.00 -29.06
C PHE A 255 8.29 19.15 -30.44
N GLU A 256 8.95 18.69 -31.50
CA GLU A 256 8.39 18.68 -32.86
C GLU A 256 7.08 17.87 -32.96
N ALA A 257 7.02 16.72 -32.29
CA ALA A 257 5.82 15.88 -32.23
C ALA A 257 4.64 16.55 -31.50
N CYS A 258 4.90 17.60 -30.72
CA CYS A 258 3.91 18.34 -29.93
C CYS A 258 3.55 19.71 -30.52
N MET A 259 3.94 19.99 -31.77
CA MET A 259 3.59 21.25 -32.44
C MET A 259 2.07 21.43 -32.53
N GLY A 260 1.60 22.62 -32.13
CA GLY A 260 0.18 22.98 -32.14
C GLY A 260 -0.55 22.82 -30.81
N ILE A 261 0.14 22.39 -29.73
CA ILE A 261 -0.46 22.20 -28.40
C ILE A 261 0.33 23.02 -27.38
N PHE A 262 0.18 24.34 -27.31
CA PHE A 262 1.10 25.18 -26.54
C PHE A 262 0.65 25.45 -25.10
N THR A 263 -0.65 25.40 -24.82
CA THR A 263 -1.21 25.77 -23.52
C THR A 263 -1.51 24.55 -22.64
N VAL A 264 -1.66 24.77 -21.33
CA VAL A 264 -2.15 23.74 -20.39
C VAL A 264 -3.51 23.19 -20.85
N GLU A 265 -4.43 24.07 -21.28
CA GLU A 265 -5.78 23.68 -21.72
C GLU A 265 -5.74 22.78 -22.95
N ASP A 266 -4.90 23.10 -23.93
CA ASP A 266 -4.73 22.28 -25.15
C ASP A 266 -4.20 20.88 -24.80
N ALA A 267 -3.26 20.81 -23.85
CA ALA A 267 -2.67 19.56 -23.40
C ALA A 267 -3.67 18.68 -22.63
N ILE A 268 -4.44 19.28 -21.72
CA ILE A 268 -5.54 18.60 -21.01
C ILE A 268 -6.58 18.09 -22.00
N LEU A 269 -6.96 18.91 -22.99
CA LEU A 269 -7.91 18.51 -24.03
C LEU A 269 -7.36 17.36 -24.89
N TYR A 270 -6.06 17.38 -25.23
CA TYR A 270 -5.40 16.31 -25.97
C TYR A 270 -5.48 14.95 -25.26
N ILE A 271 -5.31 14.94 -23.93
CA ILE A 271 -5.46 13.76 -23.09
C ILE A 271 -6.94 13.37 -22.97
N GLY A 272 -7.82 14.34 -22.70
CA GLY A 272 -9.27 14.13 -22.56
C GLY A 272 -9.93 13.54 -23.80
N ASN A 273 -9.48 13.94 -24.99
CA ASN A 273 -9.93 13.39 -26.28
C ASN A 273 -9.66 11.88 -26.42
N ARG A 274 -8.63 11.36 -25.75
CA ARG A 274 -8.26 9.93 -25.75
C ARG A 274 -8.97 9.15 -24.67
N VAL A 275 -9.23 9.77 -23.53
CA VAL A 275 -9.89 9.12 -22.38
C VAL A 275 -11.39 9.01 -22.59
N ALA A 276 -12.05 10.08 -23.06
CA ALA A 276 -13.50 10.17 -23.18
C ALA A 276 -13.94 10.61 -24.59
N HIS A 277 -13.54 9.83 -25.60
CA HIS A 277 -13.87 10.10 -26.99
C HIS A 277 -15.39 10.22 -27.21
N GLY A 278 -15.83 11.23 -27.97
CA GLY A 278 -17.24 11.45 -28.32
C GLY A 278 -18.12 12.07 -27.22
N GLN A 279 -17.55 12.43 -26.06
CA GLN A 279 -18.28 13.10 -24.98
C GLN A 279 -18.19 14.64 -25.08
N THR A 280 -18.96 15.33 -24.24
CA THR A 280 -18.89 16.80 -24.15
C THR A 280 -17.48 17.28 -23.78
N LEU A 281 -17.16 18.53 -24.13
CA LEU A 281 -15.84 19.11 -23.86
C LEU A 281 -15.55 19.17 -22.35
N GLU A 282 -16.51 19.64 -21.56
CA GLU A 282 -16.40 19.70 -20.10
C GLU A 282 -16.15 18.32 -19.48
N TYR A 283 -16.84 17.28 -19.96
CA TYR A 283 -16.63 15.92 -19.47
C TYR A 283 -15.23 15.39 -19.81
N ARG A 284 -14.72 15.70 -21.00
CA ARG A 284 -13.36 15.32 -21.41
C ARG A 284 -12.29 15.99 -20.57
N MET A 285 -12.44 17.29 -20.29
CA MET A 285 -11.51 18.04 -19.46
C MET A 285 -11.52 17.52 -18.02
N SER A 286 -12.70 17.41 -17.42
CA SER A 286 -12.85 16.87 -16.06
C SER A 286 -12.30 15.44 -15.93
N LYS A 287 -12.44 14.61 -16.97
CA LYS A 287 -11.87 13.26 -16.99
C LYS A 287 -10.36 13.24 -17.14
N ALA A 288 -9.78 14.16 -17.92
CA ALA A 288 -8.33 14.28 -18.03
C ALA A 288 -7.73 14.73 -16.68
N GLU A 289 -8.32 15.72 -16.03
CA GLU A 289 -7.91 16.19 -14.69
C GLU A 289 -8.03 15.11 -13.61
N GLN A 290 -9.00 14.20 -13.70
CA GLN A 290 -9.12 13.06 -12.78
C GLN A 290 -8.07 11.95 -13.01
N VAL A 291 -7.40 11.95 -14.16
CA VAL A 291 -6.41 10.93 -14.54
C VAL A 291 -4.99 11.40 -14.25
N LEU A 292 -4.72 12.70 -14.42
CA LEU A 292 -3.47 13.36 -14.04
C LEU A 292 -3.33 13.42 -12.51
#